data_AF-A0A0G0LUG6-F1
#
_entry.id   AF-A0A0G0LUG6-F1
#
_cell.length_a   1.000
_cell.length_b   1.000
_cell.length_c   1.000
_cell.angle_alpha   90.00
_cell.angle_beta   90.00
_cell.angle_gamma   90.00
#
_symmetry.space_group_name_H-M   'P 1'
#
loop_
_entity.id
_entity.type
_entity.pdbx_description
1 polymer ?
#
loop_
_entity_poly.entity_id
_entity_poly.type
_entity_poly.pdbx_seq_one_letter_code
_entity_poly.pdbx_strand_id
1 'polypeptide(L)' 'MKTNDFGFWVSLEEIIKSSSILIDRPKGTAHPRYSSFIYPVDYGYLEGTTSMDGGGIDVWRGTGNNGFDSILCVVDG' A
#
# COMPACT_ATOMS: atom_id res chain seq x y z
N MET A 1 6.39 -29.57 8.97
CA MET A 1 5.23 -28.86 8.39
C MET A 1 5.30 -27.44 8.92
N LYS A 2 5.43 -26.43 8.04
CA LYS A 2 5.79 -25.05 8.39
C LYS A 2 4.81 -24.48 9.42
N THR A 3 5.33 -23.81 10.44
CA THR A 3 4.53 -22.99 11.35
C THR A 3 3.66 -22.05 10.51
N ASN A 4 2.37 -22.05 10.82
CA ASN A 4 1.41 -21.12 10.27
C ASN A 4 1.90 -19.70 10.62
N ASP A 5 2.45 -18.94 9.67
CA ASP A 5 2.94 -17.55 9.84
C ASP A 5 1.79 -16.56 10.07
N PHE A 6 0.77 -16.98 10.81
CA PHE A 6 -0.43 -16.21 11.13
C PHE A 6 -0.05 -14.87 11.77
N GLY A 7 0.99 -14.85 12.61
CA GLY A 7 1.48 -13.61 13.23
C GLY A 7 1.91 -12.56 12.22
N PHE A 8 2.56 -12.95 11.12
CA PHE A 8 2.99 -12.01 10.07
C PHE A 8 1.80 -11.29 9.43
N TRP A 9 0.79 -12.06 9.01
CA TRP A 9 -0.41 -11.52 8.37
C TRP A 9 -1.26 -10.69 9.33
N VAL A 10 -1.35 -11.11 10.61
CA VAL A 10 -2.03 -10.33 11.66
C VAL A 10 -1.34 -8.98 11.86
N SER A 11 -0.01 -8.95 11.92
CA SER A 11 0.72 -7.68 12.08
C SER A 11 0.50 -6.72 10.90
N LEU A 12 0.44 -7.22 9.66
CA LEU A 12 0.13 -6.38 8.50
C LEU A 12 -1.29 -5.81 8.56
N GLU A 13 -2.26 -6.64 8.92
CA GLU A 13 -3.66 -6.22 9.10
C GLU A 13 -3.77 -5.15 10.22
N GLU A 14 -3.04 -5.30 11.32
CA GLU A 14 -2.99 -4.33 12.42
C GLU A 14 -2.38 -2.99 12.00
N ILE A 15 -1.29 -3.00 11.22
CA ILE A 15 -0.67 -1.77 10.69
C ILE A 15 -1.68 -1.02 9.81
N ILE A 16 -2.37 -1.70 8.90
CA ILE A 16 -3.37 -1.06 8.03
C ILE A 16 -4.56 -0.52 8.84
N LYS A 17 -5.08 -1.28 9.80
CA LYS A 17 -6.23 -0.86 10.63
C LYS A 17 -5.92 0.30 11.58
N SER A 18 -4.66 0.42 12.01
CA SER A 18 -4.22 1.47 12.93
C SER A 18 -3.75 2.75 12.22
N SER A 19 -3.61 2.72 10.89
CA SER A 19 -3.11 3.85 10.10
C SER A 19 -4.22 4.49 9.27
N SER A 20 -4.13 5.81 9.07
CA SER A 20 -4.92 6.50 8.05
C SER A 20 -4.31 6.28 6.67
N ILE A 21 -5.14 6.07 5.65
CA ILE A 21 -4.71 6.03 4.25
C ILE A 21 -4.89 7.43 3.65
N LEU A 22 -3.79 8.09 3.28
CA LEU A 22 -3.82 9.36 2.56
C LEU A 22 -3.64 9.10 1.06
N ILE A 23 -4.55 9.62 0.23
CA ILE A 23 -4.54 9.40 -1.22
C ILE A 23 -3.83 10.56 -1.93
N ASP A 24 -2.71 10.24 -2.58
CA ASP A 24 -1.91 11.21 -3.34
C ASP A 24 -2.25 11.21 -4.82
N ARG A 25 -2.65 10.05 -5.34
CA ARG A 25 -2.89 9.80 -6.76
C ARG A 25 -4.25 9.14 -6.91
N PRO A 26 -5.33 9.94 -7.07
CA PRO A 26 -6.65 9.40 -7.29
C PRO A 26 -6.70 8.51 -8.53
N LYS A 27 -7.57 7.50 -8.50
CA LYS A 27 -7.86 6.63 -9.63
C LYS A 27 -8.13 7.43 -10.89
N GLY A 28 -7.54 6.98 -12.01
CA GLY A 28 -7.70 7.60 -13.32
C GLY A 28 -6.79 8.81 -13.55
N THR A 29 -6.00 9.24 -12.57
CA THR A 29 -4.98 10.26 -12.79
C THR A 29 -3.71 9.67 -13.40
N ALA A 30 -2.96 10.49 -14.12
CA ALA A 30 -1.69 10.08 -14.74
C ALA A 30 -0.52 10.25 -13.76
N HIS A 31 0.50 9.40 -13.87
CA HIS A 31 1.73 9.56 -13.11
C HIS A 31 2.45 10.87 -13.51
N PRO A 32 2.93 11.68 -12.55
CA PRO A 32 3.49 12.99 -12.84
C PRO A 32 4.71 12.97 -13.78
N ARG A 33 5.51 11.90 -13.72
CA ARG A 33 6.66 11.68 -14.61
C ARG A 33 6.35 10.84 -15.86
N TYR A 34 5.29 10.02 -15.81
CA TYR A 34 4.99 9.01 -16.84
C TYR A 34 3.52 9.16 -17.24
N SER A 35 3.24 10.14 -18.11
CA SER A 35 1.86 10.53 -18.45
C SER A 35 1.02 9.42 -19.10
N SER A 36 1.66 8.40 -19.70
CA SER A 36 0.99 7.22 -20.23
C SER A 36 0.58 6.20 -19.15
N PHE A 37 1.14 6.29 -17.94
CA PHE A 37 0.75 5.44 -16.83
C PHE A 37 -0.42 6.09 -16.09
N ILE A 38 -1.57 5.42 -16.13
CA ILE A 38 -2.79 5.85 -15.43
C ILE A 38 -3.00 4.94 -14.23
N TYR A 39 -3.20 5.51 -13.04
CA TYR A 39 -3.47 4.76 -11.83
C TYR A 39 -4.83 4.03 -11.93
N PRO A 40 -4.88 2.68 -11.97
CA PRO A 40 -6.14 1.95 -12.12
C PRO A 40 -7.03 1.98 -10.87
N VAL A 41 -6.44 2.28 -9.71
CA VAL A 41 -7.11 2.51 -8.42
C VAL A 41 -6.41 3.64 -7.67
N ASP A 42 -6.97 4.09 -6.54
CA ASP A 42 -6.34 5.14 -5.75
C ASP A 42 -4.98 4.66 -5.21
N TYR A 43 -3.99 5.52 -5.27
CA TYR A 43 -2.65 5.27 -4.74
C TYR A 43 -2.26 6.37 -3.75
N GLY A 44 -1.58 5.95 -2.69
CA GLY A 44 -1.21 6.82 -1.59
C GLY A 44 -0.32 6.08 -0.59
N TYR A 45 -0.39 6.44 0.68
CA TYR A 45 0.46 5.86 1.73
C TYR A 45 -0.25 5.80 3.09
N LEU A 46 0.31 4.98 3.99
CA LEU A 46 -0.09 4.89 5.40
C LEU A 46 0.57 6.00 6.21
N GLU A 47 -0.24 6.91 6.75
CA GLU A 47 0.23 7.98 7.63
C GLU A 47 0.80 7.41 8.95
N GLY A 48 1.89 8.00 9.44
CA GLY A 48 2.54 7.58 10.69
C GLY A 48 3.44 6.35 10.56
N THR A 49 3.65 5.86 9.33
CA THR A 49 4.62 4.80 9.01
C THR A 49 5.86 5.37 8.34
N THR A 50 6.92 4.56 8.20
CA THR A 50 8.15 4.96 7.51
C THR A 50 8.61 3.85 6.57
N SER A 51 8.80 4.20 5.30
CA SER A 51 9.35 3.39 4.23
C SER A 51 10.86 3.69 4.04
N MET A 52 11.48 3.04 3.07
CA MET A 52 12.93 3.16 2.80
C MET A 52 13.37 4.57 2.40
N ASP A 53 12.48 5.36 1.79
CA ASP A 53 12.73 6.74 1.37
C ASP A 53 12.44 7.78 2.46
N GLY A 54 12.00 7.33 3.65
CA GLY A 54 11.58 8.20 4.74
C GLY A 54 10.12 8.69 4.66
N GLY A 55 9.39 8.36 3.58
CA GLY A 55 7.95 8.60 3.44
C GLY A 55 7.11 7.52 4.13
N GLY A 56 5.78 7.58 4.01
CA GLY A 56 4.90 6.51 4.48
C GLY A 56 4.99 5.26 3.61
N ILE A 57 4.56 4.10 4.14
CA ILE A 57 4.46 2.86 3.35
C ILE A 57 3.39 3.04 2.26
N ASP A 58 3.77 2.83 1.01
CA ASP A 58 2.90 2.96 -0.15
C ASP A 58 1.75 1.94 -0.15
N VAL A 59 0.58 2.38 -0.60
CA VAL A 59 -0.64 1.56 -0.68
C VAL A 59 -1.39 1.82 -1.98
N TRP A 60 -1.82 0.73 -2.60
CA TRP A 60 -2.86 0.73 -3.62
C TRP A 60 -4.20 0.37 -2.97
N ARG A 61 -5.16 1.30 -2.98
CA ARG A 61 -6.48 1.06 -2.38
C ARG A 61 -7.40 0.40 -3.41
N GLY A 62 -7.62 -0.89 -3.26
CA GLY A 62 -8.58 -1.66 -4.06
C GLY A 62 -10.04 -1.22 -3.87
N THR A 63 -10.94 -1.82 -4.64
CA THR A 63 -12.40 -1.56 -4.57
C THR A 63 -13.18 -2.64 -3.81
N GLY A 64 -12.48 -3.62 -3.24
CA GLY A 64 -13.06 -4.69 -2.44
C GLY A 64 -13.38 -4.26 -1.01
N ASN A 65 -13.47 -5.23 -0.10
CA ASN A 65 -13.69 -4.96 1.32
C ASN A 65 -12.48 -4.24 1.95
N ASN A 66 -12.72 -3.48 3.03
CA ASN A 66 -11.69 -2.71 3.73
C ASN A 66 -10.78 -3.61 4.61
N GLY A 67 -9.94 -4.46 4.00
CA GLY A 67 -8.97 -5.30 4.68
C GLY A 67 -7.68 -5.47 3.87
N PHE A 68 -6.64 -6.03 4.50
CA PHE A 68 -5.41 -6.41 3.81
C PHE A 68 -5.69 -7.55 2.83
N ASP A 69 -5.27 -7.40 1.58
CA ASP A 69 -5.43 -8.42 0.54
C ASP A 69 -4.09 -9.02 0.12
N SER A 70 -3.10 -8.16 -0.16
CA SER A 70 -1.82 -8.58 -0.71
C SER A 70 -0.69 -7.59 -0.40
N ILE A 71 0.56 -8.09 -0.46
CA ILE A 71 1.78 -7.27 -0.43
C ILE A 71 2.46 -7.32 -1.81
N LEU A 72 3.01 -6.18 -2.23
CA LEU A 72 3.92 -6.10 -3.37
C LEU A 72 5.32 -5.76 -2.85
N CYS A 73 6.29 -6.64 -3.10
CA CYS A 73 7.69 -6.38 -2.81
C CYS A 73 8.38 -5.86 -4.08
N VAL A 74 8.95 -4.68 -4.01
CA VAL A 74 9.70 -4.05 -5.11
C VAL A 74 11.17 -4.00 -4.69
N VAL A 75 12.06 -4.36 -5.63
CA VAL A 75 13.49 -4.20 -5.48
C VAL A 75 13.96 -3.33 -6.64
N ASP A 76 14.55 -2.19 -6.33
CA ASP A 76 15.34 -1.40 -7.28
C ASP A 76 16.82 -1.40 -6.86
N GLY A 77 17.70 -0.92 -7.74
CA GLY A 77 19.14 -0.92 -7.55
C GLY A 77 19.80 0.29 -8.18
#